data_AF-T2PLP7-F1
#
_entry.id   AF-T2PLP7-F1
#
_cell.length_a   1.000
_cell.length_b   1.000
_cell.length_c   1.000
_cell.angle_alpha   90.00
_cell.angle_beta   90.00
_cell.angle_gamma   90.00
#
_symmetry.space_group_name_H-M   'P 1'
#
loop_
_entity.id
_entity.type
_entity.pdbx_description
1 polymer ?
#
loop_
_entity_poly.entity_id
_entity_poly.type
_entity_poly.pdbx_seq_one_letter_code
_entity_poly.pdbx_strand_id
1 'polypeptide(L)'
;MLENISKVMNNGNKKKMIVLITGVVVLALVICIGAICWNAQHSARVKEARKACEVQVAQVTKANKSWNKLIKNSLLVSFAKEDSENGKLLNKLMKLRIPETVVCNANSPEALGAQNAQAVAAAQWYSDNAQRIRSITSIMIDKAAGDESTQEDKKKEEEDKKQLQKITAPVIRRAPRINRRPKLNIPNIPPDPVEKAEQESAQAKPEPKKPEPK
;
A
#
# COMPACT_ATOMS: atom_id res chain seq x y z
N MET A 1 -11.15 -60.25 59.03
CA MET A 1 -10.13 -60.06 57.97
C MET A 1 -10.66 -59.41 56.67
N LEU A 2 -11.93 -58.97 56.58
CA LEU A 2 -12.49 -58.38 55.35
C LEU A 2 -12.45 -56.84 55.30
N GLU A 3 -12.23 -56.16 56.42
CA GLU A 3 -12.25 -54.68 56.47
C GLU A 3 -10.99 -54.02 55.88
N ASN A 4 -9.86 -54.73 55.83
CA ASN A 4 -8.60 -54.17 55.30
C ASN A 4 -8.52 -54.18 53.76
N ILE A 5 -9.26 -55.07 53.08
CA ILE A 5 -9.18 -55.22 51.62
C ILE A 5 -9.97 -54.13 50.90
N SER A 6 -11.12 -53.71 51.46
CA SER A 6 -11.91 -52.57 50.96
C SER A 6 -11.13 -51.24 51.03
N LYS A 7 -10.34 -51.04 52.10
CA LYS A 7 -9.54 -49.82 52.32
C LYS A 7 -8.39 -49.67 51.31
N VAL A 8 -7.78 -50.79 50.90
CA VAL A 8 -6.65 -50.82 49.95
C VAL A 8 -7.14 -50.62 48.50
N MET A 9 -8.27 -51.23 48.13
CA MET A 9 -8.85 -51.10 46.79
C MET A 9 -9.41 -49.68 46.54
N ASN A 10 -9.90 -49.01 47.59
CA ASN A 10 -10.28 -47.59 47.55
C ASN A 10 -9.04 -46.68 47.42
N ASN A 11 -7.93 -46.99 48.10
CA ASN A 11 -6.71 -46.16 48.07
C ASN A 11 -5.90 -46.30 46.77
N GLY A 12 -5.88 -47.47 46.13
CA GLY A 12 -5.21 -47.70 44.85
C GLY A 12 -5.87 -46.94 43.69
N ASN A 13 -7.21 -46.98 43.61
CA ASN A 13 -7.98 -46.20 42.63
C ASN A 13 -7.94 -44.70 42.92
N LYS A 14 -7.95 -44.28 44.20
CA LYS A 14 -7.76 -42.87 44.59
C LYS A 14 -6.40 -42.32 44.13
N LYS A 15 -5.30 -43.07 44.32
CA LYS A 15 -3.97 -42.65 43.86
C LYS A 15 -3.89 -42.54 42.32
N LYS A 16 -4.45 -43.50 41.58
CA LYS A 16 -4.51 -43.44 40.10
C LYS A 16 -5.38 -42.29 39.61
N MET A 17 -6.53 -42.03 40.25
CA MET A 17 -7.38 -40.86 39.98
C MET A 17 -6.65 -39.54 40.26
N ILE A 18 -5.95 -39.42 41.38
CA ILE A 18 -5.17 -38.21 41.70
C ILE A 18 -4.10 -37.96 40.64
N VAL A 19 -3.36 -38.98 40.20
CA VAL A 19 -2.33 -38.84 39.15
C VAL A 19 -2.94 -38.40 37.81
N LEU A 20 -4.09 -38.94 37.42
CA LEU A 20 -4.79 -38.53 36.20
C LEU A 20 -5.30 -37.09 36.28
N ILE A 21 -5.90 -36.69 37.42
CA ILE A 21 -6.37 -35.31 37.65
C ILE A 21 -5.19 -34.34 37.57
N THR A 22 -4.08 -34.65 38.25
CA THR A 22 -2.87 -33.81 38.18
C THR A 22 -2.33 -33.71 36.76
N GLY A 23 -2.32 -34.81 36.00
CA GLY A 23 -1.93 -34.81 34.58
C GLY A 23 -2.81 -33.91 33.71
N VAL A 24 -4.14 -33.97 33.89
CA VAL A 24 -5.10 -33.14 33.17
C VAL A 24 -4.95 -31.66 33.54
N VAL A 25 -4.74 -31.35 34.83
CA VAL A 25 -4.53 -29.97 35.30
C VAL A 25 -3.26 -29.37 34.69
N VAL A 26 -2.15 -30.13 34.67
CA VAL A 26 -0.90 -29.67 34.05
C VAL A 26 -1.08 -29.46 32.54
N LEU A 27 -1.76 -30.36 31.84
CA LEU A 27 -2.05 -30.22 30.41
C LEU A 27 -2.93 -28.99 30.14
N ALA A 28 -3.96 -28.75 30.95
CA ALA A 28 -4.81 -27.58 30.84
C ALA A 28 -4.04 -26.26 31.03
N LEU A 29 -3.12 -26.21 32.00
CA LEU A 29 -2.27 -25.04 32.22
C LEU A 29 -1.37 -24.73 31.01
N VAL A 30 -0.77 -25.77 30.39
CA VAL A 30 0.06 -25.59 29.20
C VAL A 30 -0.76 -25.06 28.01
N ILE A 31 -1.97 -25.58 27.79
CA ILE A 31 -2.87 -25.12 26.72
C ILE A 31 -3.29 -23.66 26.96
N CYS A 32 -3.62 -23.29 28.20
CA CYS A 32 -3.97 -21.91 28.56
C CYS A 32 -2.82 -20.93 28.28
N ILE A 33 -1.58 -21.27 28.66
CA ILE A 33 -0.41 -20.43 28.39
C ILE A 33 -0.18 -20.29 26.88
N GLY A 34 -0.28 -21.40 26.13
CA GLY A 34 -0.15 -21.38 24.67
C GLY A 34 -1.20 -20.50 23.98
N ALA A 35 -2.46 -20.58 24.41
CA ALA A 35 -3.55 -19.76 23.88
C ALA A 35 -3.35 -18.26 24.18
N ILE A 36 -2.90 -17.93 25.39
CA ILE A 36 -2.60 -16.54 25.78
C ILE A 36 -1.46 -15.97 24.92
N CYS A 37 -0.38 -16.72 24.74
CA CYS A 37 0.75 -16.32 23.89
C CYS A 37 0.33 -16.11 22.42
N TRP A 38 -0.46 -17.03 21.87
CA TRP A 38 -0.98 -16.91 20.50
C TRP A 38 -1.87 -15.67 20.34
N ASN A 39 -2.79 -15.45 21.28
CA ASN A 39 -3.69 -14.30 21.25
C ASN A 39 -2.94 -12.97 21.37
N ALA A 40 -1.91 -12.90 22.21
CA ALA A 40 -1.06 -11.72 22.34
C ALA A 40 -0.31 -11.40 21.04
N GLN A 41 0.28 -12.43 20.40
CA GLN A 41 0.99 -12.27 19.13
C GLN A 41 0.04 -11.88 17.98
N HIS A 42 -1.13 -12.50 17.88
CA HIS A 42 -2.14 -12.16 16.89
C HIS A 42 -2.67 -10.73 17.08
N SER A 43 -2.96 -10.35 18.32
CA SER A 43 -3.40 -8.98 18.67
C SER A 43 -2.35 -7.92 18.34
N ALA A 44 -1.06 -8.24 18.53
CA ALA A 44 0.03 -7.34 18.12
C ALA A 44 0.04 -7.13 16.59
N ARG A 45 -0.05 -8.21 15.81
CA ARG A 45 -0.10 -8.16 14.34
C ARG A 45 -1.29 -7.34 13.82
N VAL A 46 -2.48 -7.53 14.40
CA VAL A 46 -3.68 -6.77 14.03
C VAL A 46 -3.50 -5.28 14.31
N LYS A 47 -2.91 -4.91 15.46
CA LYS A 47 -2.62 -3.51 15.80
C LYS A 47 -1.63 -2.87 14.83
N GLU A 48 -0.56 -3.58 14.47
CA GLU A 48 0.41 -3.11 13.49
C GLU A 48 -0.22 -2.92 12.11
N ALA A 49 -0.99 -3.90 11.64
CA ALA A 49 -1.71 -3.83 10.37
C ALA A 49 -2.73 -2.67 10.35
N ARG A 50 -3.43 -2.43 11.46
CA ARG A 50 -4.37 -1.32 11.58
C ARG A 50 -3.67 0.03 11.50
N LYS A 51 -2.56 0.21 12.22
CA LYS A 51 -1.75 1.44 12.13
C LYS A 51 -1.26 1.69 10.70
N ALA A 52 -0.79 0.66 10.01
CA ALA A 52 -0.36 0.78 8.61
C ALA A 52 -1.52 1.22 7.70
N CYS A 53 -2.70 0.61 7.86
CA CYS A 53 -3.91 1.00 7.14
C CYS A 53 -4.31 2.45 7.42
N GLU A 54 -4.32 2.87 8.70
CA GLU A 54 -4.69 4.24 9.10
C GLU A 54 -3.76 5.28 8.48
N VAL A 55 -2.45 5.01 8.40
CA VAL A 55 -1.50 5.87 7.70
C VAL A 55 -1.86 6.03 6.22
N GLN A 56 -2.23 4.95 5.54
CA GLN A 56 -2.63 5.01 4.13
C GLN A 56 -3.97 5.73 3.96
N VAL A 57 -4.96 5.50 4.82
CA VAL A 57 -6.24 6.23 4.80
C VAL A 57 -6.03 7.73 5.05
N ALA A 58 -5.11 8.10 5.95
CA ALA A 58 -4.72 9.49 6.15
C ALA A 58 -4.05 10.09 4.89
N GLN A 59 -3.25 9.30 4.16
CA GLN A 59 -2.70 9.72 2.86
C GLN A 59 -3.80 9.91 1.82
N VAL A 60 -4.77 8.99 1.71
CA VAL A 60 -5.95 9.12 0.82
C VAL A 60 -6.73 10.39 1.14
N THR A 61 -6.96 10.67 2.42
CA THR A 61 -7.67 11.87 2.86
C THR A 61 -6.93 13.15 2.44
N LYS A 62 -5.60 13.16 2.61
CA LYS A 62 -4.76 14.25 2.09
C LYS A 62 -4.86 14.32 0.57
N ALA A 63 -4.73 13.21 -0.17
CA ALA A 63 -4.82 13.19 -1.62
C ALA A 63 -6.16 13.77 -2.10
N ASN A 64 -7.27 13.37 -1.49
CA ASN A 64 -8.61 13.91 -1.74
C ASN A 64 -8.69 15.43 -1.51
N LYS A 65 -8.13 15.94 -0.41
CA LYS A 65 -8.09 17.39 -0.16
C LYS A 65 -7.32 18.16 -1.24
N SER A 66 -6.18 17.63 -1.69
CA SER A 66 -5.43 18.24 -2.80
C SER A 66 -6.16 18.11 -4.12
N TRP A 67 -6.81 16.98 -4.38
CA TRP A 67 -7.62 16.77 -5.59
C TRP A 67 -8.73 17.80 -5.69
N ASN A 68 -9.47 18.01 -4.61
CA ASN A 68 -10.51 19.04 -4.54
C ASN A 68 -9.97 20.45 -4.80
N LYS A 69 -8.76 20.76 -4.32
CA LYS A 69 -8.11 22.04 -4.60
C LYS A 69 -7.68 22.16 -6.06
N LEU A 70 -7.20 21.06 -6.66
CA LEU A 70 -6.81 20.99 -8.06
C LEU A 70 -8.01 21.26 -8.97
N ILE A 71 -9.09 20.48 -8.85
CA ILE A 71 -10.25 20.57 -9.75
C ILE A 71 -11.06 21.87 -9.58
N LYS A 72 -10.87 22.61 -8.48
CA LYS A 72 -11.48 23.93 -8.27
C LYS A 72 -10.58 25.08 -8.71
N ASN A 73 -9.37 24.81 -9.19
CA ASN A 73 -8.46 25.86 -9.63
C ASN A 73 -8.97 26.52 -10.91
N SER A 74 -8.89 27.86 -10.95
CA SER A 74 -9.42 28.67 -12.06
C SER A 74 -8.82 28.29 -13.41
N LEU A 75 -7.52 27.95 -13.48
CA LEU A 75 -6.83 27.54 -14.71
C LEU A 75 -7.48 26.29 -15.32
N LEU A 76 -7.76 25.27 -14.50
CA LEU A 76 -8.41 24.05 -15.00
C LEU A 76 -9.86 24.30 -15.36
N VAL A 77 -10.56 25.12 -14.58
CA VAL A 77 -11.97 25.45 -14.83
C VAL A 77 -12.12 26.24 -16.14
N SER A 78 -11.17 27.10 -16.51
CA SER A 78 -11.21 27.80 -17.80
C SER A 78 -11.01 26.85 -18.97
N PHE A 79 -10.00 25.97 -18.92
CA PHE A 79 -9.77 24.98 -19.97
C PHE A 79 -10.90 23.95 -20.08
N ALA A 80 -11.53 23.57 -18.96
CA ALA A 80 -12.64 22.62 -18.95
C ALA A 80 -13.96 23.19 -19.52
N LYS A 81 -14.05 24.52 -19.70
CA LYS A 81 -15.19 25.19 -20.33
C LYS A 81 -15.02 25.35 -21.84
N GLU A 82 -13.81 25.14 -22.35
CA GLU A 82 -13.53 25.20 -23.78
C GLU A 82 -14.31 24.10 -24.51
N ASP A 83 -14.97 24.44 -25.62
CA ASP A 83 -15.75 23.49 -26.43
C ASP A 83 -14.85 22.67 -27.39
N SER A 84 -13.68 22.26 -26.91
CA SER A 84 -12.76 21.37 -27.62
C SER A 84 -12.88 19.94 -27.08
N GLU A 85 -12.41 18.95 -27.86
CA GLU A 85 -12.37 17.55 -27.40
C GLU A 85 -11.59 17.41 -26.09
N ASN A 86 -10.47 18.13 -25.98
CA ASN A 86 -9.63 18.17 -24.79
C ASN A 86 -10.33 18.88 -23.62
N GLY A 87 -11.05 19.99 -23.86
CA GLY A 87 -11.85 20.67 -22.85
C GLY A 87 -12.97 19.77 -22.28
N LYS A 88 -13.69 19.06 -23.16
CA LYS A 88 -14.71 18.05 -22.79
C LYS A 88 -14.10 16.90 -21.98
N LEU A 89 -12.96 16.37 -22.43
CA LEU A 89 -12.25 15.30 -21.73
C LEU A 89 -11.78 15.74 -20.34
N LEU A 90 -11.22 16.94 -20.23
CA LEU A 90 -10.78 17.53 -18.96
C LEU A 90 -11.95 17.71 -17.99
N ASN A 91 -13.08 18.27 -18.46
CA ASN A 91 -14.30 18.40 -17.67
C ASN A 91 -14.80 17.04 -17.16
N LYS A 92 -14.75 16.01 -18.01
CA LYS A 92 -15.13 14.64 -17.64
C LYS A 92 -14.19 14.06 -16.58
N LEU A 93 -12.88 14.29 -16.70
CA LEU A 93 -11.88 13.86 -15.70
C LEU A 93 -12.09 14.54 -14.34
N MET A 94 -12.39 15.85 -14.34
CA MET A 94 -12.65 16.60 -13.11
C MET A 94 -13.93 16.15 -12.38
N LYS A 95 -14.87 15.56 -13.11
CA LYS A 95 -16.15 15.03 -12.60
C LYS A 95 -16.15 13.51 -12.39
N LEU A 96 -15.02 12.83 -12.59
CA LEU A 96 -14.93 11.40 -12.33
C LEU A 96 -15.32 11.08 -10.88
N ARG A 97 -15.99 9.93 -10.71
CA ARG A 97 -16.32 9.41 -9.38
C ARG A 97 -15.03 9.19 -8.60
N ILE A 98 -14.91 9.87 -7.46
CA ILE A 98 -13.79 9.68 -6.54
C ILE A 98 -13.86 8.31 -5.86
N PRO A 99 -12.71 7.72 -5.46
CA PRO A 99 -12.67 6.49 -4.70
C PRO A 99 -13.47 6.59 -3.40
N GLU A 100 -14.07 5.47 -2.98
CA GLU A 100 -14.83 5.39 -1.73
C GLU A 100 -13.92 5.52 -0.50
N THR A 101 -14.51 6.00 0.60
CA THR A 101 -13.78 6.17 1.86
C THR A 101 -13.47 4.82 2.47
N VAL A 102 -12.19 4.51 2.64
CA VAL A 102 -11.74 3.28 3.28
C VAL A 102 -11.61 3.51 4.79
N VAL A 103 -12.14 2.57 5.58
CA VAL A 103 -12.05 2.59 7.05
C VAL A 103 -11.30 1.35 7.53
N CYS A 104 -10.38 1.53 8.48
CA CYS A 104 -9.51 0.46 9.00
C CYS A 104 -10.10 -0.19 10.27
N ASN A 105 -11.29 -0.78 10.16
CA ASN A 105 -12.03 -1.34 11.31
C ASN A 105 -11.99 -2.87 11.41
N ALA A 106 -11.31 -3.56 10.50
CA ALA A 106 -11.24 -5.02 10.52
C ALA A 106 -10.49 -5.57 11.75
N ASN A 107 -10.84 -6.80 12.14
CA ASN A 107 -10.30 -7.49 13.32
C ASN A 107 -9.28 -8.59 12.99
N SER A 108 -9.03 -8.86 11.70
CA SER A 108 -7.99 -9.79 11.25
C SER A 108 -6.94 -9.07 10.41
N PRO A 109 -5.67 -9.52 10.42
CA PRO A 109 -4.62 -8.90 9.64
C PRO A 109 -4.86 -9.01 8.13
N GLU A 110 -5.51 -10.07 7.65
CA GLU A 110 -5.83 -10.28 6.24
C GLU A 110 -6.87 -9.26 5.74
N ALA A 111 -7.94 -9.05 6.51
CA ALA A 111 -8.98 -8.08 6.18
C ALA A 111 -8.46 -6.64 6.28
N LEU A 112 -7.60 -6.34 7.27
CA LEU A 112 -6.89 -5.07 7.33
C LEU A 112 -5.93 -4.89 6.15
N GLY A 113 -5.30 -5.97 5.67
CA GLY A 113 -4.48 -5.98 4.47
C GLY A 113 -5.27 -5.60 3.22
N ALA A 114 -6.48 -6.13 3.06
CA ALA A 114 -7.39 -5.77 1.97
C ALA A 114 -7.84 -4.31 2.03
N GLN A 115 -8.23 -3.82 3.23
CA GLN A 115 -8.56 -2.40 3.45
C GLN A 115 -7.36 -1.50 3.13
N ASN A 116 -6.16 -1.88 3.58
CA ASN A 116 -4.94 -1.15 3.27
C ASN A 116 -4.66 -1.11 1.75
N ALA A 117 -4.82 -2.23 1.04
CA ALA A 117 -4.65 -2.28 -0.41
C ALA A 117 -5.67 -1.38 -1.14
N GLN A 118 -6.92 -1.35 -0.66
CA GLN A 118 -7.95 -0.44 -1.18
C GLN A 118 -7.57 1.03 -0.95
N ALA A 119 -7.06 1.38 0.22
CA ALA A 119 -6.58 2.74 0.50
C ALA A 119 -5.42 3.12 -0.41
N VAL A 120 -4.48 2.20 -0.62
CA VAL A 120 -3.36 2.40 -1.54
C VAL A 120 -3.83 2.60 -2.98
N ALA A 121 -4.77 1.77 -3.46
CA ALA A 121 -5.37 1.93 -4.79
C ALA A 121 -6.10 3.27 -4.94
N ALA A 122 -6.85 3.69 -3.91
CA ALA A 122 -7.50 4.99 -3.87
C ALA A 122 -6.49 6.15 -3.97
N ALA A 123 -5.38 6.07 -3.23
CA ALA A 123 -4.32 7.08 -3.31
C ALA A 123 -3.66 7.13 -4.69
N GLN A 124 -3.44 5.97 -5.34
CA GLN A 124 -2.92 5.90 -6.70
C GLN A 124 -3.86 6.52 -7.72
N TRP A 125 -5.16 6.25 -7.59
CA TRP A 125 -6.18 6.83 -8.46
C TRP A 125 -6.06 8.36 -8.53
N TYR A 126 -5.85 9.05 -7.39
CA TYR A 126 -5.69 10.50 -7.37
C TYR A 126 -4.45 10.98 -8.14
N SER A 127 -3.33 10.27 -8.02
CA SER A 127 -2.11 10.62 -8.76
C SER A 127 -2.27 10.37 -10.25
N ASP A 128 -2.76 9.19 -10.63
CA ASP A 128 -2.91 8.81 -12.04
C ASP A 128 -3.86 9.78 -12.76
N ASN A 129 -4.97 10.17 -12.13
CA ASN A 129 -5.89 11.14 -12.70
C ASN A 129 -5.33 12.58 -12.68
N ALA A 130 -4.51 12.95 -11.70
CA ALA A 130 -3.85 14.25 -11.69
C ALA A 130 -2.78 14.36 -12.79
N GLN A 131 -2.09 13.26 -13.10
CA GLN A 131 -1.18 13.18 -14.24
C GLN A 131 -1.92 13.33 -15.57
N ARG A 132 -3.08 12.68 -15.73
CA ARG A 132 -3.93 12.82 -16.92
C ARG A 132 -4.44 14.26 -17.10
N ILE A 133 -4.91 14.89 -16.02
CA ILE A 133 -5.28 16.31 -16.03
C ILE A 133 -4.07 17.15 -16.48
N ARG A 134 -2.91 16.91 -15.87
CA ARG A 134 -1.69 17.64 -16.22
C ARG A 134 -1.32 17.50 -17.70
N SER A 135 -1.37 16.30 -18.27
CA SER A 135 -1.02 16.07 -19.67
C SER A 135 -2.01 16.71 -20.64
N ILE A 136 -3.31 16.61 -20.35
CA ILE A 136 -4.35 17.18 -21.21
C ILE A 136 -4.29 18.71 -21.16
N THR A 137 -4.15 19.29 -19.96
CA THR A 137 -4.02 20.74 -19.82
C THR A 137 -2.71 21.25 -20.40
N SER A 138 -1.59 20.52 -20.32
CA SER A 138 -0.36 20.95 -20.99
C SER A 138 -0.52 21.00 -22.50
N ILE A 139 -1.18 20.00 -23.12
CA ILE A 139 -1.48 20.01 -24.55
C ILE A 139 -2.35 21.23 -24.93
N MET A 140 -3.33 21.59 -24.09
CA MET A 140 -4.16 22.78 -24.33
C MET A 140 -3.37 24.08 -24.21
N ILE A 141 -2.44 24.18 -23.24
CA ILE A 141 -1.54 25.32 -23.09
C ILE A 141 -0.63 25.45 -24.32
N ASP A 142 0.00 24.34 -24.75
CA ASP A 142 0.88 24.30 -25.93
C ASP A 142 0.13 24.74 -27.20
N LYS A 143 -1.10 24.24 -27.38
CA LYS A 143 -1.94 24.58 -28.54
C LYS A 143 -2.41 26.03 -28.53
N ALA A 144 -2.60 26.64 -27.35
CA ALA A 144 -3.02 28.03 -27.24
C ALA A 144 -1.93 29.02 -27.65
N ALA A 145 -0.66 28.65 -27.53
CA ALA A 145 0.46 29.47 -28.01
C ALA A 145 0.61 29.40 -29.54
N GLY A 146 0.43 28.22 -30.15
CA GLY A 146 0.56 28.05 -31.61
C GLY A 146 1.99 28.30 -32.14
N ASP A 147 2.21 27.94 -33.40
CA ASP A 147 3.55 27.97 -34.01
C ASP A 147 4.04 29.40 -34.32
N GLU A 148 3.13 30.36 -34.52
CA GLU A 148 3.42 31.79 -34.73
C GLU A 148 3.14 32.65 -33.48
N SER A 149 3.45 32.12 -32.28
CA SER A 149 3.25 32.83 -31.00
C SER A 149 4.11 34.08 -30.85
N THR A 150 3.53 35.15 -30.30
CA THR A 150 4.28 36.33 -29.88
C THR A 150 5.14 36.03 -28.63
N GLN A 151 6.07 36.93 -28.30
CA GLN A 151 6.87 36.80 -27.06
C GLN A 151 5.99 36.85 -25.79
N GLU A 152 4.88 37.58 -25.84
CA GLU A 152 3.92 37.65 -24.73
C GLU A 152 3.16 36.33 -24.57
N ASP A 153 2.75 35.69 -25.68
CA ASP A 153 2.09 34.38 -25.65
C ASP A 153 3.00 33.31 -25.06
N LYS A 154 4.27 33.27 -25.46
CA LYS A 154 5.27 32.33 -24.91
C LYS A 154 5.49 32.52 -23.41
N LYS A 155 5.51 33.77 -22.95
CA LYS A 155 5.65 34.09 -21.52
C LYS A 155 4.43 33.60 -20.72
N LYS A 156 3.22 33.80 -21.27
CA LYS A 156 1.97 33.32 -20.68
C LYS A 156 1.90 31.79 -20.67
N GLU A 157 2.30 31.13 -21.74
CA GLU A 157 2.41 29.68 -21.85
C GLU A 157 3.32 29.09 -20.76
N GLU A 158 4.50 29.69 -20.55
CA GLU A 158 5.43 29.29 -19.51
C GLU A 158 4.85 29.49 -18.11
N GLU A 159 4.15 30.60 -17.88
CA GLU A 159 3.46 30.86 -16.61
C GLU A 159 2.35 29.84 -16.35
N ASP A 160 1.50 29.55 -17.33
CA ASP A 160 0.43 28.57 -17.22
C ASP A 160 1.00 27.16 -16.98
N LYS A 161 2.11 26.80 -17.63
CA LYS A 161 2.85 25.54 -17.37
C LYS A 161 3.37 25.47 -15.93
N LYS A 162 3.96 26.56 -15.43
CA LYS A 162 4.44 26.67 -14.04
C LYS A 162 3.29 26.56 -13.05
N GLN A 163 2.18 27.25 -13.31
CA GLN A 163 0.97 27.18 -12.48
C GLN A 163 0.39 25.77 -12.49
N LEU A 164 0.27 25.14 -13.66
CA LEU A 164 -0.19 23.77 -13.83
C LEU A 164 0.67 22.78 -13.03
N GLN A 165 1.99 22.92 -13.09
CA GLN A 165 2.91 22.10 -12.28
C GLN A 165 2.68 22.32 -10.78
N LYS A 166 2.52 23.57 -10.35
CA LYS A 166 2.32 23.94 -8.94
C LYS A 166 1.02 23.37 -8.37
N ILE A 167 -0.06 23.35 -9.15
CA ILE A 167 -1.36 22.85 -8.69
C ILE A 167 -1.46 21.31 -8.75
N THR A 168 -0.80 20.66 -9.72
CA THR A 168 -0.86 19.19 -9.90
C THR A 168 0.14 18.44 -9.02
N ALA A 169 1.34 18.99 -8.80
CA ALA A 169 2.40 18.33 -8.03
C ALA A 169 1.98 17.89 -6.61
N PRO A 170 1.20 18.68 -5.83
CA PRO A 170 0.74 18.26 -4.51
C PRO A 170 -0.16 17.02 -4.52
N VAL A 171 -0.89 16.76 -5.60
CA VAL A 171 -1.72 15.54 -5.73
C VAL A 171 -0.82 14.36 -6.14
N ILE A 172 0.01 14.56 -7.17
CA ILE A 172 0.86 13.51 -7.74
C ILE A 172 1.85 12.97 -6.70
N ARG A 173 2.45 13.85 -5.88
CA ARG A 173 3.42 13.45 -4.84
C ARG A 173 2.79 12.71 -3.65
N ARG A 174 1.46 12.73 -3.51
CA ARG A 174 0.76 12.10 -2.38
C ARG A 174 0.42 10.64 -2.63
N ALA A 175 0.53 10.15 -3.86
CA ALA A 175 0.40 8.72 -4.07
C ALA A 175 1.56 8.00 -3.36
N PRO A 176 1.28 6.88 -2.67
CA PRO A 176 2.34 6.03 -2.17
C PRO A 176 3.22 5.65 -3.37
N ARG A 177 4.54 5.86 -3.22
CA ARG A 177 5.51 5.29 -4.16
C ARG A 177 5.49 3.78 -3.94
N ILE A 178 4.50 3.12 -4.53
CA ILE A 178 4.63 1.71 -4.77
C ILE A 178 5.78 1.63 -5.76
N ASN A 179 6.92 1.10 -5.33
CA ASN A 179 7.82 0.44 -6.26
C ASN A 179 6.99 -0.67 -6.90
N ARG A 180 6.21 -0.31 -7.93
CA ARG A 180 5.59 -1.28 -8.82
C ARG A 180 6.80 -1.89 -9.51
N ARG A 181 7.35 -2.98 -8.96
CA ARG A 181 8.08 -3.91 -9.85
C ARG A 181 7.10 -4.20 -10.99
N PRO A 182 7.47 -3.95 -12.25
CA PRO A 182 6.62 -4.30 -13.38
C PRO A 182 6.25 -5.78 -13.29
N LYS A 183 5.00 -6.10 -13.65
CA LYS A 183 4.31 -7.41 -13.65
C LYS A 183 5.19 -8.64 -13.33
N LEU A 184 4.82 -9.33 -12.26
CA LEU A 184 4.98 -10.79 -12.17
C LEU A 184 4.22 -11.42 -13.36
N ASN A 185 4.95 -11.93 -14.35
CA ASN A 185 4.49 -13.08 -15.11
C ASN A 185 4.68 -14.28 -14.19
N ILE A 186 3.58 -14.90 -13.76
CA ILE A 186 3.64 -16.17 -13.06
C ILE A 186 3.55 -17.26 -14.14
N PRO A 187 4.49 -18.21 -14.16
CA PRO A 187 4.07 -19.58 -14.32
C PRO A 187 4.74 -20.41 -13.23
N ASN A 188 3.94 -20.96 -12.34
CA ASN A 188 4.37 -21.80 -11.21
C ASN A 188 5.32 -22.93 -11.68
N ILE A 189 6.64 -22.75 -11.54
CA ILE A 189 7.73 -23.75 -11.62
C ILE A 189 8.90 -23.19 -10.75
N PRO A 190 9.68 -24.01 -10.02
CA PRO A 190 10.74 -23.57 -9.10
C PRO A 190 11.90 -22.85 -9.82
N PRO A 191 12.71 -22.04 -9.11
CA PRO A 191 13.80 -21.29 -9.73
C PRO A 191 14.82 -22.23 -10.38
N ASP A 192 15.20 -21.90 -11.62
CA ASP A 192 16.22 -22.64 -12.38
C ASP A 192 17.61 -22.47 -11.72
N PRO A 193 18.46 -23.51 -11.72
CA PRO A 193 19.82 -23.45 -11.17
C PRO A 193 20.71 -22.35 -11.76
N VAL A 194 20.33 -21.79 -12.92
CA VAL A 194 21.02 -20.71 -13.62
C VAL A 194 20.81 -19.35 -12.93
N GLU A 195 19.62 -19.09 -12.38
CA GLU A 195 19.30 -17.84 -11.66
C GLU A 195 20.05 -17.76 -10.31
N LYS A 196 20.39 -18.93 -9.74
CA LYS A 196 21.26 -19.05 -8.57
C LYS A 196 22.73 -18.77 -8.92
N ALA A 197 23.17 -19.14 -10.13
CA ALA A 197 24.53 -18.90 -10.60
C ALA A 197 24.81 -17.43 -10.97
N GLU A 198 23.81 -16.68 -11.46
CA GLU A 198 23.94 -15.23 -11.69
C GLU A 198 23.97 -14.41 -10.40
N GLN A 199 23.30 -14.86 -9.33
CA GLN A 199 23.36 -14.20 -8.03
C GLN A 199 24.71 -14.37 -7.33
N GLU A 200 25.40 -15.49 -7.55
CA GLU A 200 26.73 -15.76 -6.97
C GLU A 200 27.85 -15.02 -7.72
N SER A 201 27.71 -14.80 -9.03
CA SER A 201 28.69 -14.09 -9.86
C SER A 201 28.64 -12.56 -9.73
N ALA A 202 27.54 -12.00 -9.22
CA ALA A 202 27.42 -10.55 -8.97
C ALA A 202 28.12 -10.05 -7.69
N GLN A 203 28.60 -10.93 -6.81
CA GLN A 203 29.36 -10.56 -5.60
C GLN A 203 30.88 -10.49 -5.80
N ALA A 204 31.39 -10.80 -7.00
CA ALA A 204 32.82 -10.73 -7.31
C ALA A 204 33.13 -9.61 -8.31
N LYS A 205 33.40 -8.39 -7.82
CA LYS A 205 34.11 -7.37 -8.60
C LYS A 205 35.21 -6.72 -7.75
N PRO A 206 36.50 -7.01 -7.99
CA PRO A 206 37.59 -6.32 -7.30
C PRO A 206 37.95 -4.98 -7.94
N GLU A 207 38.50 -4.11 -7.10
CA GLU A 207 39.04 -2.77 -7.32
C GLU A 207 40.18 -2.66 -8.37
N PRO A 208 40.46 -1.44 -8.89
CA PRO A 208 41.34 -1.23 -10.04
C PRO A 208 42.82 -1.14 -9.62
N LYS A 209 43.72 -1.76 -10.41
CA LYS A 209 45.17 -1.51 -10.32
C LYS A 209 45.74 -0.90 -11.62
N LYS A 210 46.65 0.03 -11.34
CA LYS A 210 47.44 0.97 -12.16
C LYS A 210 48.29 0.30 -13.26
N PRO A 211 48.58 0.98 -14.39
CA PRO A 211 49.34 0.42 -15.51
C PRO A 211 50.85 0.68 -15.40
N GLU A 212 51.70 -0.24 -15.89
CA GLU A 212 53.05 0.05 -16.43
C GLU A 212 53.75 -1.22 -17.03
N PRO A 213 54.89 -1.12 -17.76
CA PRO A 213 54.90 -1.20 -19.23
C PRO A 213 55.97 -2.16 -19.84
N LYS A 214 56.05 -2.11 -21.18
CA LYS A 214 57.03 -2.68 -22.15
C LYS A 214 56.88 -4.13 -22.56
#